data_AF-A0A7J2M9B3-F1
#
_entry.id   AF-A0A7J2M9B3-F1
#
_cell.length_a   1.000
_cell.length_b   1.000
_cell.length_c   1.000
_cell.angle_alpha   90.00
_cell.angle_beta   90.00
_cell.angle_gamma   90.00
#
_symmetry.space_group_name_H-M   'P 1'
#
loop_
_entity.id
_entity.type
_entity.pdbx_description
1 polymer ?
#
loop_
_entity_poly.entity_id
_entity_poly.type
_entity_poly.pdbx_seq_one_letter_code
_entity_poly.pdbx_strand_id
1 'polypeptide(L)'
;MGWFSEMVDKGNIPPPALIKNFTKTLGPLSYAVMRNPATIAKNIDAWKMRLKRSRKPWAHLDDEREFDSTRLLDDEDFKNLPPVRQEKYLRPTRLCEYDAPEIRAMAKKLGAYQMKPLEYARSIFYFVKNQKYLQMKPMGGAMGVLKTKGGVCLDQMSLLIALARAGGIKARFRLYAFAASEEMENVFLMDNPILRETYEMLGFLDSLHGCAELYIDGEWLQLDPTFSDYLEAGMGLPVTEFGEEPTWRTRIPERDIVFEGFPILFKNLLLGMAFMLRDTVDKVNKKMDDLREEGRKILEEMGKEAYNEKKKRNMTIDVPTIDEVRAFRKNGMVQEVVQ
;
A
#
# COMPACT_ATOMS: atom_id res chain seq x y z
N MET A 1 -17.07 15.15 -23.51
CA MET A 1 -16.99 14.31 -22.29
C MET A 1 -15.73 13.41 -22.25
N GLY A 2 -15.23 12.89 -23.38
CA GLY A 2 -14.06 11.98 -23.39
C GLY A 2 -12.74 12.57 -22.85
N TRP A 3 -12.41 13.82 -23.22
CA TRP A 3 -11.16 14.47 -22.79
C TRP A 3 -11.04 14.65 -21.27
N PHE A 4 -12.12 15.08 -20.61
CA PHE A 4 -12.13 15.26 -19.16
C PHE A 4 -12.01 13.93 -18.41
N SER A 5 -12.72 12.90 -18.88
CA SER A 5 -12.61 11.54 -18.33
C SER A 5 -11.17 11.01 -18.47
N GLU A 6 -10.53 11.21 -19.63
CA GLU A 6 -9.15 10.80 -19.83
C GLU A 6 -8.16 11.56 -18.93
N MET A 7 -8.38 12.85 -18.68
CA MET A 7 -7.56 13.63 -17.75
C MET A 7 -7.70 13.18 -16.30
N VAL A 8 -8.92 12.88 -15.86
CA VAL A 8 -9.16 12.34 -14.51
C VAL A 8 -8.49 10.99 -14.36
N ASP A 9 -8.61 10.12 -15.37
CA ASP A 9 -8.04 8.77 -15.35
C ASP A 9 -6.51 8.79 -15.32
N LYS A 10 -5.86 9.67 -16.10
CA LYS A 10 -4.40 9.90 -16.05
C LYS A 10 -3.92 10.50 -14.72
N GLY A 11 -4.82 10.98 -13.87
CA GLY A 11 -4.47 11.68 -12.64
C GLY A 11 -4.05 13.13 -12.85
N ASN A 12 -4.47 13.78 -13.94
CA ASN A 12 -4.29 15.23 -14.08
C ASN A 12 -5.26 16.01 -13.18
N ILE A 13 -6.41 15.41 -12.88
CA ILE A 13 -7.44 15.98 -12.01
C ILE A 13 -7.81 14.91 -10.96
N PRO A 14 -7.91 15.25 -9.66
CA PRO A 14 -8.36 14.30 -8.66
C PRO A 14 -9.78 13.81 -8.94
N PRO A 15 -10.04 12.48 -8.87
CA PRO A 15 -11.39 11.96 -9.00
C PRO A 15 -12.32 12.63 -7.99
N PRO A 16 -13.53 13.09 -8.37
CA PRO A 16 -14.46 13.76 -7.45
C PRO A 16 -14.76 12.94 -6.19
N ALA A 17 -14.82 11.60 -6.32
CA ALA A 17 -14.99 10.69 -5.19
C ALA A 17 -13.83 10.79 -4.17
N LEU A 18 -12.59 10.90 -4.66
CA LEU A 18 -11.40 11.03 -3.82
C LEU A 18 -11.36 12.39 -3.11
N ILE A 19 -11.73 13.48 -3.80
CA ILE A 19 -11.84 14.82 -3.19
C ILE A 19 -12.89 14.80 -2.08
N LYS A 20 -14.08 14.26 -2.37
CA LYS A 20 -15.17 14.14 -1.40
C LYS A 20 -14.74 13.35 -0.17
N ASN A 21 -14.07 12.21 -0.35
CA ASN A 21 -13.55 11.42 0.77
C ASN A 21 -12.54 12.23 1.58
N PHE A 22 -11.56 12.89 0.95
CA PHE A 22 -10.55 13.70 1.63
C PHE A 22 -11.15 14.87 2.43
N THR A 23 -12.14 15.58 1.88
CA THR A 23 -12.81 16.69 2.59
C THR A 23 -13.56 16.23 3.82
N LYS A 24 -14.16 15.02 3.80
CA LYS A 24 -14.78 14.41 4.97
C LYS A 24 -13.76 14.03 6.04
N THR A 25 -12.50 13.80 5.63
CA THR A 25 -11.44 13.40 6.56
C THR A 25 -10.85 14.55 7.36
N LEU A 26 -10.82 15.76 6.78
CA LEU A 26 -10.13 16.92 7.37
C LEU A 26 -10.76 17.40 8.68
N GLY A 27 -12.09 17.44 8.77
CA GLY A 27 -12.80 17.94 9.97
C GLY A 27 -12.53 17.08 11.21
N PRO A 28 -12.86 15.77 11.18
CA PRO A 28 -12.64 14.90 12.32
C PRO A 28 -11.16 14.73 12.70
N LEU A 29 -10.24 14.68 11.72
CA LEU A 29 -8.80 14.65 12.02
C LEU A 29 -8.36 15.93 12.76
N SER A 30 -8.83 17.11 12.34
CA SER A 30 -8.51 18.37 13.01
C SER A 30 -9.08 18.41 14.44
N TYR A 31 -10.29 17.87 14.63
CA TYR A 31 -10.91 17.75 15.95
C TYR A 31 -10.15 16.80 16.88
N ALA A 32 -9.82 15.59 16.42
CA ALA A 32 -9.04 14.61 17.18
C ALA A 32 -7.66 15.17 17.58
N VAL A 33 -7.01 15.90 16.68
CA VAL A 33 -5.75 16.59 16.98
C VAL A 33 -5.93 17.67 18.06
N MET A 34 -6.97 18.50 17.96
CA MET A 34 -7.26 19.55 18.93
C MET A 34 -7.55 18.98 20.33
N ARG A 35 -8.20 17.83 20.43
CA ARG A 35 -8.48 17.15 21.70
C ARG A 35 -7.28 16.46 22.34
N ASN A 36 -6.24 16.19 21.56
CA ASN A 36 -5.07 15.42 22.01
C ASN A 36 -3.75 16.19 21.83
N PRO A 37 -3.60 17.42 22.36
CA PRO A 37 -2.40 18.24 22.14
C PRO A 37 -1.13 17.61 22.72
N ALA A 38 -1.26 16.83 23.81
CA ALA A 38 -0.16 16.08 24.39
C ALA A 38 0.42 15.03 23.43
N THR A 39 -0.38 14.49 22.50
CA THR A 39 0.10 13.52 21.51
C THR A 39 0.99 14.17 20.46
N ILE A 40 0.79 15.46 20.11
CA ILE A 40 1.73 16.19 19.27
C ILE A 40 3.09 16.33 19.98
N ALA A 41 3.09 16.64 21.28
CA ALA A 41 4.32 16.80 22.05
C ALA A 41 5.17 15.51 22.08
N LYS A 42 4.54 14.32 22.05
CA LYS A 42 5.25 13.02 21.96
C LYS A 42 6.13 12.86 20.72
N ASN A 43 5.89 13.67 19.67
CA ASN A 43 6.67 13.62 18.43
C ASN A 43 7.91 14.52 18.43
N ILE A 44 8.08 15.38 19.44
CA ILE A 44 9.17 16.37 19.51
C ILE A 44 10.54 15.68 19.43
N ASP A 45 10.73 14.58 20.17
CA ASP A 45 12.01 13.87 20.17
C ASP A 45 12.28 13.17 18.83
N ALA A 46 11.23 12.62 18.21
CA ALA A 46 11.32 12.04 16.86
C ALA A 46 11.71 13.10 15.81
N TRP A 47 11.22 14.34 15.94
CA TRP A 47 11.62 15.46 15.07
C TRP A 47 13.04 15.94 15.36
N LYS A 48 13.42 16.11 16.64
CA LYS A 48 14.78 16.50 17.04
C LYS A 48 15.82 15.50 16.52
N MET A 49 15.53 14.20 16.62
CA MET A 49 16.41 13.14 16.09
C MET A 49 16.66 13.29 14.58
N ARG A 50 15.64 13.64 13.81
CA ARG A 50 15.76 13.86 12.35
C ARG A 50 16.55 15.12 12.02
N LEU A 51 16.28 16.21 12.73
CA LEU A 51 17.03 17.46 12.57
C LEU A 51 18.52 17.26 12.86
N LYS A 52 18.87 16.50 13.91
CA LYS A 52 20.26 16.12 14.23
C LYS A 52 20.96 15.34 13.10
N ARG A 53 20.20 14.64 12.26
CA ARG A 53 20.70 13.88 11.10
C ARG A 53 20.51 14.63 9.77
N SER A 54 20.20 15.93 9.81
CA SER A 54 19.92 16.76 8.62
C SER A 54 18.80 16.18 7.74
N ARG A 55 17.81 15.53 8.36
CA ARG A 55 16.63 14.97 7.69
C ARG A 55 15.40 15.83 7.98
N LYS A 56 14.45 15.82 7.04
CA LYS A 56 13.15 16.49 7.21
C LYS A 56 12.36 15.85 8.38
N PRO A 57 11.54 16.58 9.13
CA PRO A 57 10.82 16.04 10.29
C PRO A 57 9.87 14.86 10.01
N TRP A 58 9.41 14.72 8.76
CA TRP A 58 8.56 13.62 8.28
C TRP A 58 9.34 12.51 7.56
N ALA A 59 10.67 12.63 7.41
CA ALA A 59 11.47 11.68 6.67
C ALA A 59 11.57 10.33 7.38
N HIS A 60 11.72 9.27 6.59
CA HIS A 60 12.14 7.98 7.14
C HIS A 60 13.63 8.05 7.57
N LEU A 61 14.01 7.30 8.61
CA LEU A 61 15.31 7.43 9.27
C LEU A 61 16.32 6.34 8.90
N ASP A 62 15.85 5.17 8.48
CA ASP A 62 16.74 4.05 8.21
C ASP A 62 17.48 4.26 6.90
N ASP A 63 18.70 3.73 6.85
CA ASP A 63 19.48 3.69 5.62
C ASP A 63 19.00 2.53 4.76
N GLU A 64 18.13 2.82 3.80
CA GLU A 64 17.50 1.79 2.97
C GLU A 64 18.36 1.36 1.77
N ARG A 65 19.62 1.82 1.69
CA ARG A 65 20.50 1.55 0.54
C ARG A 65 20.68 0.07 0.28
N GLU A 66 20.79 -0.76 1.33
CA GLU A 66 20.94 -2.22 1.18
C GLU A 66 19.77 -2.88 0.43
N PHE A 67 18.60 -2.27 0.43
CA PHE A 67 17.40 -2.76 -0.24
C PHE A 67 17.22 -2.22 -1.67
N ASP A 68 18.19 -1.47 -2.20
CA ASP A 68 18.15 -0.96 -3.55
C ASP A 68 18.23 -2.12 -4.56
N SER A 69 17.09 -2.43 -5.20
CA SER A 69 17.01 -3.53 -6.15
C SER A 69 17.63 -3.22 -7.50
N THR A 70 17.99 -1.96 -7.79
CA THR A 70 18.74 -1.69 -9.03
C THR A 70 20.14 -2.29 -9.00
N ARG A 71 20.63 -2.71 -7.83
CA ARG A 71 21.88 -3.46 -7.66
C ARG A 71 21.83 -4.88 -8.20
N LEU A 72 20.62 -5.41 -8.43
CA LEU A 72 20.44 -6.69 -9.10
C LEU A 72 20.65 -6.58 -10.61
N LEU A 73 20.69 -5.35 -11.16
CA LEU A 73 20.81 -5.12 -12.59
C LEU A 73 22.27 -5.04 -13.02
N ASP A 74 22.55 -5.53 -14.22
CA ASP A 74 23.84 -5.38 -14.91
C ASP A 74 23.66 -4.69 -16.28
N ASP A 75 24.76 -4.42 -16.99
CA ASP A 75 24.74 -3.73 -18.28
C ASP A 75 23.93 -4.47 -19.36
N GLU A 76 23.76 -5.79 -19.26
CA GLU A 76 22.99 -6.58 -20.21
C GLU A 76 21.48 -6.38 -20.00
N ASP A 77 21.04 -6.20 -18.76
CA ASP A 77 19.65 -5.87 -18.44
C ASP A 77 19.20 -4.55 -19.11
N PHE A 78 20.13 -3.60 -19.30
CA PHE A 78 19.85 -2.30 -19.96
C PHE A 78 19.87 -2.34 -21.49
N LYS A 79 20.30 -3.44 -22.12
CA LYS A 79 20.25 -3.59 -23.58
C LYS A 79 18.86 -4.02 -24.04
N ASN A 80 18.40 -3.48 -25.16
CA ASN A 80 17.13 -3.84 -25.80
C ASN A 80 15.93 -3.75 -24.85
N LEU A 81 15.85 -2.66 -24.08
CA LEU A 81 14.77 -2.46 -23.10
C LEU A 81 13.38 -2.56 -23.74
N PRO A 82 12.40 -3.20 -23.05
CA PRO A 82 10.99 -3.23 -23.47
C PRO A 82 10.46 -1.87 -23.96
N PRO A 83 9.71 -1.77 -25.06
CA PRO A 83 9.32 -0.47 -25.61
C PRO A 83 8.37 0.32 -24.70
N VAL A 84 8.43 1.66 -24.77
CA VAL A 84 7.47 2.54 -24.10
C VAL A 84 6.23 2.69 -24.98
N ARG A 85 5.07 2.37 -24.42
CA ARG A 85 3.73 2.48 -25.03
C ARG A 85 2.94 3.63 -24.44
N GLN A 86 2.09 4.25 -25.25
CA GLN A 86 1.22 5.37 -24.84
C GLN A 86 -0.27 4.98 -24.74
N GLU A 87 -0.57 3.70 -24.95
CA GLU A 87 -1.92 3.14 -24.85
C GLU A 87 -2.44 3.18 -23.41
N LYS A 88 -3.76 3.31 -23.27
CA LYS A 88 -4.43 3.29 -21.97
C LYS A 88 -4.12 1.99 -21.20
N TYR A 89 -3.79 2.15 -19.93
CA TYR A 89 -3.30 1.12 -19.00
C TYR A 89 -1.94 0.51 -19.35
N LEU A 90 -1.23 1.06 -20.34
CA LEU A 90 0.14 0.70 -20.73
C LEU A 90 1.07 1.92 -20.75
N ARG A 91 0.56 3.14 -20.46
CA ARG A 91 1.34 4.39 -20.47
C ARG A 91 1.83 4.80 -19.09
N PRO A 92 2.94 5.55 -19.01
CA PRO A 92 3.45 5.99 -17.73
C PRO A 92 2.45 6.97 -17.14
N THR A 93 2.32 6.92 -15.82
CA THR A 93 1.47 7.84 -15.08
C THR A 93 2.17 8.24 -13.80
N ARG A 94 1.68 9.27 -13.13
CA ARG A 94 2.36 9.76 -11.93
C ARG A 94 2.39 8.68 -10.84
N LEU A 95 3.57 8.55 -10.21
CA LEU A 95 3.92 7.50 -9.26
C LEU A 95 4.09 6.11 -9.88
N CYS A 96 3.83 5.94 -11.17
CA CYS A 96 4.00 4.70 -11.93
C CYS A 96 4.91 4.95 -13.13
N GLU A 97 6.20 5.16 -12.82
CA GLU A 97 7.25 5.55 -13.75
C GLU A 97 7.81 4.37 -14.57
N TYR A 98 6.96 3.61 -15.26
CA TYR A 98 7.45 2.42 -15.97
C TYR A 98 8.38 2.75 -17.14
N ASP A 99 8.34 3.98 -17.67
CA ASP A 99 9.24 4.46 -18.72
C ASP A 99 10.68 4.67 -18.24
N ALA A 100 10.91 4.63 -16.92
CA ALA A 100 12.24 4.64 -16.34
C ALA A 100 13.08 3.42 -16.82
N PRO A 101 14.33 3.63 -17.28
CA PRO A 101 15.19 2.54 -17.71
C PRO A 101 15.35 1.43 -16.67
N GLU A 102 15.48 1.78 -15.39
CA GLU A 102 15.65 0.80 -14.30
C GLU A 102 14.42 -0.07 -14.09
N ILE A 103 13.20 0.47 -14.27
CA ILE A 103 11.96 -0.33 -14.17
C ILE A 103 11.86 -1.28 -15.37
N ARG A 104 12.20 -0.81 -16.57
CA ARG A 104 12.18 -1.64 -17.79
C ARG A 104 13.22 -2.75 -17.74
N ALA A 105 14.41 -2.45 -17.23
CA ALA A 105 15.48 -3.41 -16.99
C ALA A 105 15.05 -4.45 -15.94
N MET A 106 14.47 -4.01 -14.82
CA MET A 106 13.93 -4.91 -13.79
C MET A 106 12.79 -5.78 -14.35
N ALA A 107 11.89 -5.22 -15.15
CA ALA A 107 10.82 -5.97 -15.81
C ALA A 107 11.39 -7.06 -16.73
N LYS A 108 12.40 -6.73 -17.55
CA LYS A 108 13.13 -7.69 -18.40
C LYS A 108 13.75 -8.80 -17.55
N LYS A 109 14.48 -8.44 -16.48
CA LYS A 109 15.12 -9.40 -15.57
C LYS A 109 14.11 -10.36 -14.91
N LEU A 110 12.92 -9.86 -14.61
CA LEU A 110 11.83 -10.64 -14.03
C LEU A 110 11.01 -11.45 -15.06
N GLY A 111 11.38 -11.42 -16.35
CA GLY A 111 10.80 -12.28 -17.39
C GLY A 111 9.90 -11.59 -18.40
N ALA A 112 9.85 -10.25 -18.44
CA ALA A 112 9.06 -9.52 -19.43
C ALA A 112 9.44 -9.95 -20.87
N TYR A 113 8.43 -10.28 -21.68
CA TYR A 113 8.58 -10.77 -23.06
C TYR A 113 9.36 -12.09 -23.22
N GLN A 114 9.67 -12.78 -22.12
CA GLN A 114 10.36 -14.08 -22.12
C GLN A 114 9.47 -15.19 -21.54
N MET A 115 8.58 -14.85 -20.61
CA MET A 115 7.62 -15.75 -19.97
C MET A 115 6.21 -15.55 -20.54
N LYS A 116 5.33 -16.53 -20.28
CA LYS A 116 3.88 -16.34 -20.54
C LYS A 116 3.33 -15.24 -19.63
N PRO A 117 2.27 -14.50 -20.04
CA PRO A 117 1.74 -13.39 -19.25
C PRO A 117 1.42 -13.72 -17.79
N LEU A 118 0.81 -14.88 -17.53
CA LEU A 118 0.47 -15.34 -16.17
C LEU A 118 1.71 -15.66 -15.32
N GLU A 119 2.73 -16.29 -15.91
CA GLU A 119 4.00 -16.61 -15.25
C GLU A 119 4.78 -15.34 -14.92
N TYR A 120 4.83 -14.39 -15.87
CA TYR A 120 5.42 -13.08 -15.67
C TYR A 120 4.71 -12.29 -14.56
N ALA A 121 3.38 -12.25 -14.59
CA ALA A 121 2.58 -11.59 -13.56
C ALA A 121 2.84 -12.17 -12.16
N ARG A 122 3.00 -13.50 -12.06
CA ARG A 122 3.36 -14.18 -10.82
C ARG A 122 4.77 -13.81 -10.35
N SER A 123 5.74 -13.77 -11.26
CA SER A 123 7.12 -13.36 -10.98
C SER A 123 7.20 -11.95 -10.37
N ILE A 124 6.59 -10.97 -11.03
CA ILE A 124 6.59 -9.58 -10.54
C ILE A 124 5.78 -9.42 -9.25
N PHE A 125 4.70 -10.17 -9.08
CA PHE A 125 3.90 -10.15 -7.85
C PHE A 125 4.74 -10.57 -6.64
N TYR A 126 5.40 -11.74 -6.71
CA TYR A 126 6.22 -12.21 -5.58
C TYR A 126 7.49 -11.39 -5.40
N PHE A 127 8.06 -10.81 -6.46
CA PHE A 127 9.13 -9.82 -6.31
C PHE A 127 8.68 -8.63 -5.47
N VAL A 128 7.55 -7.99 -5.83
CA VAL A 128 7.05 -6.84 -5.06
C VAL A 128 6.61 -7.27 -3.66
N LYS A 129 5.88 -8.37 -3.50
CA LYS A 129 5.38 -8.86 -2.20
C LYS A 129 6.51 -9.20 -1.22
N ASN A 130 7.57 -9.88 -1.68
CA ASN A 130 8.57 -10.48 -0.79
C ASN A 130 9.94 -9.80 -0.79
N GLN A 131 10.21 -8.88 -1.74
CA GLN A 131 11.44 -8.09 -1.75
C GLN A 131 11.20 -6.61 -1.41
N LYS A 132 9.96 -6.14 -1.47
CA LYS A 132 9.59 -4.74 -1.19
C LYS A 132 8.52 -4.69 -0.11
N TYR A 133 8.89 -4.19 1.07
CA TYR A 133 8.06 -4.33 2.26
C TYR A 133 7.13 -3.14 2.48
N LEU A 134 5.98 -3.41 3.12
CA LEU A 134 5.13 -2.34 3.63
C LEU A 134 5.89 -1.48 4.62
N GLN A 135 5.95 -0.18 4.33
CA GLN A 135 6.72 0.78 5.09
C GLN A 135 5.96 2.11 5.14
N MET A 136 5.61 2.54 6.35
CA MET A 136 4.90 3.79 6.57
C MET A 136 5.87 4.97 6.42
N LYS A 137 5.90 5.52 5.21
CA LYS A 137 6.71 6.69 4.84
C LYS A 137 6.01 7.53 3.75
N PRO A 138 6.46 8.76 3.50
CA PRO A 138 5.95 9.56 2.39
C PRO A 138 6.11 8.82 1.05
N MET A 139 5.13 9.00 0.16
CA MET A 139 5.09 8.26 -1.10
C MET A 139 6.27 8.56 -2.02
N GLY A 140 6.82 7.50 -2.62
CA GLY A 140 7.98 7.56 -3.52
C GLY A 140 7.69 7.16 -4.97
N GLY A 141 6.54 6.56 -5.25
CA GLY A 141 6.23 5.97 -6.55
C GLY A 141 7.02 4.69 -6.83
N ALA A 142 6.85 4.13 -8.03
CA ALA A 142 7.47 2.88 -8.45
C ALA A 142 9.00 2.93 -8.31
N MET A 143 9.62 4.02 -8.79
CA MET A 143 11.07 4.21 -8.67
C MET A 143 11.55 4.34 -7.23
N GLY A 144 10.77 5.01 -6.36
CA GLY A 144 11.10 5.13 -4.94
C GLY A 144 11.11 3.77 -4.24
N VAL A 145 10.14 2.91 -4.53
CA VAL A 145 10.09 1.53 -4.00
C VAL A 145 11.22 0.69 -4.55
N LEU A 146 11.50 0.76 -5.85
CA LEU A 146 12.55 -0.04 -6.48
C LEU A 146 13.92 0.21 -5.79
N LYS A 147 14.20 1.46 -5.43
CA LYS A 147 15.47 1.92 -4.86
C LYS A 147 15.55 1.88 -3.33
N THR A 148 14.51 1.44 -2.63
CA THR A 148 14.45 1.41 -1.16
C THR A 148 13.87 0.10 -0.63
N LYS A 149 13.75 -0.03 0.70
CA LYS A 149 13.17 -1.20 1.40
C LYS A 149 11.74 -1.50 0.99
N GLY A 150 11.00 -0.47 0.57
CA GLY A 150 9.62 -0.59 0.14
C GLY A 150 8.90 0.74 0.23
N GLY A 151 7.63 0.72 0.63
CA GLY A 151 6.78 1.91 0.71
C GLY A 151 5.39 1.57 1.25
N VAL A 152 4.48 2.53 1.23
CA VAL A 152 3.08 2.27 1.60
C VAL A 152 2.41 1.35 0.57
N CYS A 153 1.23 0.79 0.88
CA CYS A 153 0.50 -0.11 -0.04
C CYS A 153 0.34 0.49 -1.45
N LEU A 154 0.04 1.78 -1.54
CA LEU A 154 -0.12 2.51 -2.81
C LEU A 154 1.18 2.60 -3.62
N ASP A 155 2.34 2.67 -2.96
CA ASP A 155 3.64 2.66 -3.60
C ASP A 155 3.98 1.25 -4.14
N GLN A 156 3.70 0.19 -3.37
CA GLN A 156 3.88 -1.19 -3.82
C GLN A 156 2.98 -1.52 -5.02
N MET A 157 1.70 -1.09 -5.00
CA MET A 157 0.81 -1.16 -6.16
C MET A 157 1.42 -0.46 -7.37
N SER A 158 2.00 0.72 -7.15
CA SER A 158 2.59 1.51 -8.23
C SER A 158 3.77 0.79 -8.88
N LEU A 159 4.65 0.15 -8.10
CA LEU A 159 5.75 -0.67 -8.62
C LEU A 159 5.23 -1.90 -9.37
N LEU A 160 4.26 -2.63 -8.82
CA LEU A 160 3.67 -3.81 -9.47
C LEU A 160 3.04 -3.44 -10.83
N ILE A 161 2.26 -2.37 -10.86
CA ILE A 161 1.64 -1.85 -12.10
C ILE A 161 2.72 -1.37 -13.08
N ALA A 162 3.77 -0.70 -12.60
CA ALA A 162 4.85 -0.24 -13.47
C ALA A 162 5.57 -1.41 -14.14
N LEU A 163 5.95 -2.44 -13.36
CA LEU A 163 6.55 -3.66 -13.89
C LEU A 163 5.60 -4.35 -14.91
N ALA A 164 4.33 -4.51 -14.57
CA ALA A 164 3.34 -5.11 -15.48
C ALA A 164 3.23 -4.36 -16.82
N ARG A 165 3.13 -3.02 -16.77
CA ARG A 165 3.06 -2.16 -17.96
C ARG A 165 4.34 -2.25 -18.80
N ALA A 166 5.51 -2.28 -18.15
CA ALA A 166 6.79 -2.47 -18.82
C ALA A 166 6.89 -3.83 -19.52
N GLY A 167 6.23 -4.87 -19.00
CA GLY A 167 6.11 -6.17 -19.66
C GLY A 167 4.95 -6.29 -20.66
N GLY A 168 4.25 -5.20 -20.96
CA GLY A 168 3.16 -5.18 -21.94
C GLY A 168 1.81 -5.67 -21.43
N ILE A 169 1.64 -5.88 -20.12
CA ILE A 169 0.37 -6.22 -19.48
C ILE A 169 -0.36 -4.92 -19.10
N LYS A 170 -1.61 -4.77 -19.56
CA LYS A 170 -2.46 -3.63 -19.15
C LYS A 170 -2.69 -3.72 -17.64
N ALA A 171 -2.38 -2.66 -16.92
CA ALA A 171 -2.53 -2.64 -15.47
C ALA A 171 -3.09 -1.31 -14.96
N ARG A 172 -3.92 -1.36 -13.91
CA ARG A 172 -4.61 -0.19 -13.33
C ARG A 172 -4.74 -0.29 -11.82
N PHE A 173 -5.00 0.85 -11.18
CA PHE A 173 -5.24 0.93 -9.75
C PHE A 173 -6.71 0.70 -9.45
N ARG A 174 -7.01 0.00 -8.36
CA ARG A 174 -8.34 -0.03 -7.76
C ARG A 174 -8.22 0.26 -6.27
N LEU A 175 -8.81 1.36 -5.82
CA LEU A 175 -8.95 1.69 -4.40
C LEU A 175 -10.33 1.29 -3.91
N TYR A 176 -10.44 0.76 -2.70
CA TYR A 176 -11.71 0.37 -2.09
C TYR A 176 -11.69 0.59 -0.59
N ALA A 177 -12.89 0.65 -0.04
CA ALA A 177 -13.07 0.57 1.40
C ALA A 177 -12.98 -0.88 1.87
N PHE A 178 -12.45 -1.09 3.07
CA PHE A 178 -12.40 -2.40 3.70
C PHE A 178 -12.62 -2.31 5.21
N ALA A 179 -13.01 -3.45 5.79
CA ALA A 179 -12.94 -3.73 7.22
C ALA A 179 -11.66 -4.51 7.50
N ALA A 180 -10.89 -4.07 8.48
CA ALA A 180 -9.67 -4.74 8.92
C ALA A 180 -10.00 -5.91 9.86
N SER A 181 -9.15 -6.94 9.87
CA SER A 181 -9.17 -7.95 10.93
C SER A 181 -8.57 -7.41 12.24
N GLU A 182 -8.87 -8.06 13.36
CA GLU A 182 -8.32 -7.67 14.67
C GLU A 182 -6.78 -7.69 14.69
N GLU A 183 -6.16 -8.66 14.02
CA GLU A 183 -4.69 -8.75 13.93
C GLU A 183 -4.09 -7.53 13.21
N MET A 184 -4.77 -7.04 12.17
CA MET A 184 -4.37 -5.84 11.46
C MET A 184 -4.55 -4.60 12.34
N GLU A 185 -5.71 -4.46 12.99
CA GLU A 185 -5.97 -3.37 13.93
C GLU A 185 -4.91 -3.30 15.04
N ASN A 186 -4.56 -4.43 15.64
CA ASN A 186 -3.54 -4.52 16.69
C ASN A 186 -2.15 -4.05 16.24
N VAL A 187 -1.81 -4.18 14.95
CA VAL A 187 -0.54 -3.69 14.40
C VAL A 187 -0.58 -2.18 14.17
N PHE A 188 -1.67 -1.64 13.63
CA PHE A 188 -1.74 -0.25 13.16
C PHE A 188 -2.36 0.75 14.15
N LEU A 189 -3.27 0.32 15.02
CA LEU A 189 -4.02 1.17 15.95
C LEU A 189 -3.37 1.33 17.33
N MET A 190 -2.14 0.81 17.51
CA MET A 190 -1.27 0.97 18.69
C MET A 190 -1.70 2.14 19.59
N ASP A 191 -2.00 1.94 20.89
CA ASP A 191 -2.39 2.85 22.00
C ASP A 191 -2.24 4.39 21.82
N ASN A 192 -2.56 4.92 20.65
CA ASN A 192 -2.40 6.29 20.24
C ASN A 192 -3.82 6.83 20.10
N PRO A 193 -4.25 7.67 21.04
CA PRO A 193 -5.60 8.22 21.04
C PRO A 193 -5.96 8.91 19.73
N ILE A 194 -5.01 9.59 19.06
CA ILE A 194 -5.28 10.22 17.76
C ILE A 194 -5.54 9.17 16.70
N LEU A 195 -4.73 8.11 16.57
CA LEU A 195 -4.98 7.09 15.54
C LEU A 195 -6.28 6.33 15.79
N ARG A 196 -6.57 5.99 17.05
CA ARG A 196 -7.80 5.30 17.42
C ARG A 196 -9.03 6.20 17.19
N GLU A 197 -9.01 7.43 17.68
CA GLU A 197 -10.11 8.39 17.49
C GLU A 197 -10.25 8.78 16.01
N THR A 198 -9.15 8.91 15.27
CA THR A 198 -9.16 9.09 13.81
C THR A 198 -9.77 7.87 13.13
N TYR A 199 -9.40 6.65 13.49
CA TYR A 199 -9.94 5.42 12.93
C TYR A 199 -11.45 5.29 13.19
N GLU A 200 -11.87 5.51 14.44
CA GLU A 200 -13.25 5.46 14.93
C GLU A 200 -14.12 6.56 14.28
N MET A 201 -13.65 7.81 14.25
CA MET A 201 -14.41 8.95 13.72
C MET A 201 -14.46 8.98 12.18
N LEU A 202 -13.43 8.47 11.51
CA LEU A 202 -13.31 8.65 10.05
C LEU A 202 -13.73 7.44 9.25
N GLY A 203 -13.82 6.25 9.86
CA GLY A 203 -13.77 5.03 9.06
C GLY A 203 -12.60 5.12 8.07
N PHE A 204 -11.45 5.61 8.56
CA PHE A 204 -10.29 6.21 7.90
C PHE A 204 -9.79 5.52 6.61
N LEU A 205 -10.26 4.31 6.35
CA LEU A 205 -9.96 3.42 5.24
C LEU A 205 -10.94 3.50 4.06
N ASP A 206 -11.92 4.41 4.04
CA ASP A 206 -12.79 4.59 2.86
C ASP A 206 -11.96 5.05 1.64
N SER A 207 -11.48 4.07 0.85
CA SER A 207 -10.67 4.20 -0.37
C SER A 207 -9.20 4.63 -0.20
N LEU A 208 -8.55 4.38 0.94
CA LEU A 208 -7.09 4.60 1.10
C LEU A 208 -6.22 3.34 0.92
N HIS A 209 -6.86 2.17 0.82
CA HIS A 209 -6.19 0.94 0.41
C HIS A 209 -6.69 0.52 -0.97
N GLY A 210 -5.88 -0.29 -1.66
CA GLY A 210 -6.26 -0.83 -2.94
C GLY A 210 -5.44 -2.05 -3.34
N CYS A 211 -5.69 -2.48 -4.57
CA CYS A 211 -4.98 -3.53 -5.25
C CYS A 211 -4.57 -3.08 -6.66
N ALA A 212 -3.57 -3.75 -7.23
CA ALA A 212 -3.32 -3.69 -8.66
C ALA A 212 -4.31 -4.61 -9.38
N GLU A 213 -4.80 -4.19 -10.53
CA GLU A 213 -5.49 -5.08 -11.46
C GLU A 213 -4.67 -5.23 -12.72
N LEU A 214 -4.36 -6.47 -13.10
CA LEU A 214 -3.62 -6.82 -14.32
C LEU A 214 -4.56 -7.53 -15.30
N TYR A 215 -4.54 -7.13 -16.56
CA TYR A 215 -5.37 -7.72 -17.60
C TYR A 215 -4.67 -8.93 -18.24
N ILE A 216 -5.12 -10.13 -17.92
CA ILE A 216 -4.51 -11.40 -18.33
C ILE A 216 -5.63 -12.30 -18.87
N ASP A 217 -5.40 -12.91 -20.04
CA ASP A 217 -6.33 -13.86 -20.66
C ASP A 217 -7.79 -13.39 -20.79
N GLY A 218 -7.98 -12.07 -20.96
CA GLY A 218 -9.31 -11.46 -21.14
C GLY A 218 -9.96 -10.94 -19.85
N GLU A 219 -9.33 -11.14 -18.69
CA GLU A 219 -9.89 -10.79 -17.38
C GLU A 219 -8.96 -9.87 -16.58
N TRP A 220 -9.54 -9.10 -15.66
CA TRP A 220 -8.79 -8.29 -14.70
C TRP A 220 -8.51 -9.10 -13.44
N LEU A 221 -7.28 -9.59 -13.31
CA LEU A 221 -6.82 -10.28 -12.13
C LEU A 221 -6.42 -9.29 -11.03
N GLN A 222 -7.00 -9.45 -9.85
CA GLN A 222 -6.71 -8.63 -8.68
C GLN A 222 -5.46 -9.13 -7.95
N LEU A 223 -4.51 -8.25 -7.66
CA LEU A 223 -3.28 -8.58 -6.96
C LEU A 223 -2.96 -7.54 -5.87
N ASP A 224 -2.76 -8.02 -4.66
CA ASP A 224 -2.38 -7.19 -3.51
C ASP A 224 -1.03 -7.64 -2.92
N PRO A 225 0.07 -6.93 -3.24
CA PRO A 225 1.41 -7.29 -2.77
C PRO A 225 1.75 -6.68 -1.40
N THR A 226 0.78 -6.15 -0.65
CA THR A 226 1.04 -5.26 0.49
C THR A 226 1.83 -5.95 1.61
N PHE A 227 1.33 -7.07 2.12
CA PHE A 227 2.03 -7.83 3.17
C PHE A 227 2.88 -8.93 2.55
N SER A 228 4.16 -9.00 2.96
CA SER A 228 5.03 -10.11 2.60
C SER A 228 4.62 -11.40 3.31
N ASP A 229 5.06 -12.54 2.78
CA ASP A 229 4.80 -13.85 3.40
C ASP A 229 5.25 -13.86 4.88
N TYR A 230 6.41 -13.27 5.17
CA TYR A 230 6.92 -13.14 6.54
C TYR A 230 6.09 -12.21 7.42
N LEU A 231 5.54 -11.13 6.89
CA LEU A 231 4.71 -10.23 7.70
C LEU A 231 3.38 -10.92 8.05
N GLU A 232 2.75 -11.60 7.08
CA GLU A 232 1.51 -12.35 7.30
C GLU A 232 1.73 -13.45 8.33
N ALA A 233 2.81 -14.23 8.19
CA ALA A 233 3.15 -15.27 9.16
C ALA A 233 3.42 -14.72 10.57
N GLY A 234 4.16 -13.62 10.68
CA GLY A 234 4.44 -12.97 11.97
C GLY A 234 3.20 -12.39 12.63
N MET A 235 2.25 -11.87 11.84
CA MET A 235 0.94 -11.44 12.32
C MET A 235 0.02 -12.62 12.67
N GLY A 236 0.44 -13.86 12.40
CA GLY A 236 -0.37 -15.05 12.61
C GLY A 236 -1.46 -15.25 11.56
N LEU A 237 -1.41 -14.52 10.45
CA LEU A 237 -2.35 -14.64 9.32
C LEU A 237 -1.92 -15.76 8.37
N PRO A 238 -2.86 -16.39 7.63
CA PRO A 238 -2.54 -17.19 6.46
C PRO A 238 -1.75 -16.35 5.44
N VAL A 239 -0.74 -16.95 4.82
CA VAL A 239 0.02 -16.33 3.74
C VAL A 239 -0.82 -16.32 2.46
N THR A 240 -1.04 -15.14 1.91
CA THR A 240 -1.86 -14.93 0.70
C THR A 240 -1.09 -15.32 -0.55
N GLU A 241 -1.69 -16.18 -1.40
CA GLU A 241 -1.10 -16.57 -2.69
C GLU A 241 -1.48 -15.64 -3.85
N PHE A 242 -0.77 -15.80 -4.97
CA PHE A 242 -1.06 -15.09 -6.21
C PHE A 242 -2.52 -15.28 -6.65
N GLY A 243 -3.25 -14.17 -6.77
CA GLY A 243 -4.66 -14.15 -7.16
C GLY A 243 -5.66 -14.45 -6.04
N GLU A 244 -5.19 -14.75 -4.81
CA GLU A 244 -6.07 -14.89 -3.65
C GLU A 244 -6.43 -13.50 -3.08
N GLU A 245 -7.65 -13.38 -2.54
CA GLU A 245 -8.02 -12.21 -1.73
C GLU A 245 -7.36 -12.33 -0.35
N PRO A 246 -6.66 -11.29 0.14
CA PRO A 246 -6.02 -11.35 1.44
C PRO A 246 -7.03 -11.47 2.58
N THR A 247 -6.70 -12.31 3.55
CA THR A 247 -7.61 -12.68 4.64
C THR A 247 -7.68 -11.66 5.78
N TRP A 248 -6.73 -10.73 5.85
CA TRP A 248 -6.67 -9.66 6.86
C TRP A 248 -7.70 -8.55 6.66
N ARG A 249 -8.60 -8.69 5.67
CA ARG A 249 -9.65 -7.72 5.39
C ARG A 249 -10.89 -8.31 4.72
N THR A 250 -11.98 -7.56 4.82
CA THR A 250 -13.19 -7.73 4.01
C THR A 250 -13.47 -6.46 3.21
N ARG A 251 -13.55 -6.59 1.89
CA ARG A 251 -13.85 -5.46 1.00
C ARG A 251 -15.32 -5.06 1.08
N ILE A 252 -15.58 -3.76 1.01
CA ILE A 252 -16.92 -3.17 0.96
C ILE A 252 -17.22 -2.81 -0.52
N PRO A 253 -18.06 -3.58 -1.24
CA PRO A 253 -18.12 -3.58 -2.71
C PRO A 253 -18.63 -2.31 -3.39
N GLU A 254 -19.17 -1.34 -2.66
CA GLU A 254 -19.94 -0.22 -3.21
C GLU A 254 -19.12 1.06 -3.42
N ARG A 255 -17.79 1.02 -3.23
CA ARG A 255 -16.94 2.22 -3.17
C ARG A 255 -15.61 2.12 -3.91
N ASP A 256 -15.57 1.24 -4.91
CA ASP A 256 -14.37 1.05 -5.69
C ASP A 256 -14.10 2.23 -6.62
N ILE A 257 -12.87 2.70 -6.63
CA ILE A 257 -12.40 3.72 -7.56
C ILE A 257 -11.31 3.08 -8.41
N VAL A 258 -11.59 2.92 -9.71
CA VAL A 258 -10.65 2.41 -10.70
C VAL A 258 -10.08 3.57 -11.50
N PHE A 259 -8.76 3.64 -11.63
CA PHE A 259 -8.08 4.69 -12.38
C PHE A 259 -6.70 4.26 -12.87
N GLU A 260 -6.14 5.00 -13.82
CA GLU A 260 -4.86 4.70 -14.45
C GLU A 260 -3.66 5.31 -13.72
N GLY A 261 -3.79 6.50 -13.13
CA GLY A 261 -2.70 7.21 -12.45
C GLY A 261 -3.13 8.12 -11.30
N PHE A 262 -2.27 8.30 -10.30
CA PHE A 262 -2.60 9.10 -9.11
C PHE A 262 -2.73 10.60 -9.41
N PRO A 263 -3.64 11.32 -8.72
CA PRO A 263 -3.92 12.72 -9.01
C PRO A 263 -2.90 13.71 -8.47
N ILE A 264 -2.89 14.94 -8.99
CA ILE A 264 -1.87 15.96 -8.65
C ILE A 264 -1.84 16.20 -7.14
N LEU A 265 -0.64 16.36 -6.58
CA LEU A 265 -0.38 16.50 -5.14
C LEU A 265 -0.71 15.28 -4.26
N PHE A 266 -1.22 14.17 -4.82
CA PHE A 266 -1.57 12.98 -4.03
C PHE A 266 -0.37 12.41 -3.26
N LYS A 267 0.85 12.51 -3.80
CA LYS A 267 2.08 12.11 -3.09
C LYS A 267 2.30 12.82 -1.75
N ASN A 268 1.70 13.99 -1.56
CA ASN A 268 1.81 14.79 -0.34
C ASN A 268 0.71 14.46 0.68
N LEU A 269 -0.27 13.63 0.32
CA LEU A 269 -1.44 13.30 1.14
C LEU A 269 -1.04 12.85 2.55
N LEU A 270 -0.04 11.97 2.63
CA LEU A 270 0.40 11.38 3.88
C LEU A 270 1.42 12.23 4.64
N LEU A 271 1.85 13.38 4.10
CA LEU A 271 2.95 14.16 4.67
C LEU A 271 2.61 14.78 6.02
N GLY A 272 1.40 15.35 6.13
CA GLY A 272 0.91 15.95 7.37
C GLY A 272 0.76 14.90 8.48
N MET A 273 0.22 13.73 8.15
CA MET A 273 0.12 12.61 9.08
C MET A 273 1.49 12.06 9.47
N ALA A 274 2.40 11.90 8.50
CA ALA A 274 3.78 11.49 8.75
C ALA A 274 4.54 12.49 9.63
N PHE A 275 4.15 13.77 9.64
CA PHE A 275 4.68 14.77 10.56
C PHE A 275 4.06 14.67 11.95
N MET A 276 2.72 14.69 12.05
CA MET A 276 1.98 14.72 13.31
C MET A 276 2.06 13.42 14.11
N LEU A 277 2.27 12.29 13.44
CA LEU A 277 2.28 10.95 14.05
C LEU A 277 3.66 10.29 13.94
N ARG A 278 4.71 11.08 13.74
CA ARG A 278 6.06 10.60 13.43
C ARG A 278 6.57 9.49 14.36
N ASP A 279 6.43 9.66 15.67
CA ASP A 279 6.83 8.68 16.68
C ASP A 279 6.06 7.36 16.52
N THR A 280 4.74 7.44 16.32
CA THR A 280 3.90 6.27 16.10
C THR A 280 4.23 5.57 14.78
N VAL A 281 4.47 6.32 13.71
CA VAL A 281 4.87 5.75 12.44
C VAL A 281 6.21 5.00 12.56
N ASP A 282 7.16 5.52 13.33
CA ASP A 282 8.45 4.85 13.58
C ASP A 282 8.24 3.54 14.38
N LYS A 283 7.38 3.57 15.40
CA LYS A 283 7.01 2.37 16.19
C LYS A 283 6.30 1.31 15.35
N VAL A 284 5.35 1.71 14.51
CA VAL A 284 4.63 0.80 13.60
C VAL A 284 5.61 0.14 12.62
N ASN A 285 6.51 0.92 12.01
CA ASN A 285 7.53 0.36 11.13
C ASN A 285 8.43 -0.63 11.85
N LYS A 286 8.89 -0.31 13.07
CA LYS A 286 9.68 -1.23 13.88
C LYS A 286 8.91 -2.51 14.21
N LYS A 287 7.64 -2.41 14.64
CA LYS A 287 6.79 -3.57 14.92
C LYS A 287 6.64 -4.46 13.68
N MET A 288 6.43 -3.88 12.50
CA MET A 288 6.36 -4.66 11.25
C MET A 288 7.70 -5.34 10.92
N ASP A 289 8.84 -4.72 11.22
CA ASP A 289 10.17 -5.33 11.06
C ASP A 289 10.35 -6.52 12.02
N ASP A 290 10.00 -6.35 13.29
CA ASP A 290 10.09 -7.42 14.30
C ASP A 290 9.16 -8.60 13.92
N LEU A 291 7.92 -8.33 13.51
CA LEU A 291 6.98 -9.35 13.04
C LEU A 291 7.48 -10.09 11.79
N ARG A 292 8.11 -9.39 10.83
CA ARG A 292 8.71 -10.08 9.66
C ARG A 292 9.83 -11.03 10.08
N GLU A 293 10.64 -10.67 11.07
CA GLU A 293 11.68 -11.56 11.57
C GLU A 293 11.09 -12.78 12.31
N GLU A 294 10.02 -12.60 13.07
CA GLU A 294 9.27 -13.70 13.71
C GLU A 294 8.65 -14.63 12.65
N GLY A 295 7.96 -14.06 11.67
CA GLY A 295 7.36 -14.82 10.58
C GLY A 295 8.38 -15.55 9.72
N ARG A 296 9.58 -14.98 9.51
CA ARG A 296 10.68 -15.67 8.84
C ARG A 296 11.05 -16.96 9.57
N LYS A 297 11.23 -16.90 10.90
CA LYS A 297 11.53 -18.07 11.73
C LYS A 297 10.42 -19.13 11.63
N ILE A 298 9.16 -18.71 11.72
CA ILE A 298 7.99 -19.60 11.62
C ILE A 298 8.01 -20.35 10.27
N LEU A 299 8.20 -19.62 9.16
CA LEU A 299 8.16 -20.22 7.82
C LEU A 299 9.40 -21.06 7.51
N GLU A 300 10.57 -20.73 8.06
CA GLU A 300 11.79 -21.55 7.94
C GLU A 300 11.68 -22.87 8.72
N GLU A 301 11.04 -22.86 9.88
CA GLU A 301 10.86 -24.06 10.71
C GLU A 301 9.76 -24.98 10.15
N MET A 302 8.59 -24.43 9.80
CA MET A 302 7.43 -25.23 9.41
C MET A 302 7.30 -25.45 7.91
N GLY A 303 7.84 -24.56 7.09
CA GLY A 303 7.50 -24.45 5.68
C GLY A 303 6.16 -23.73 5.44
N LYS A 304 6.10 -22.96 4.35
CA LYS A 304 4.94 -22.14 3.98
C LYS A 304 3.65 -22.94 3.78
N GLU A 305 3.73 -24.07 3.08
CA GLU A 305 2.55 -24.90 2.79
C GLU A 305 1.93 -25.47 4.07
N ALA A 306 2.74 -26.09 4.93
CA ALA A 306 2.28 -26.64 6.20
C ALA A 306 1.76 -25.57 7.15
N TYR A 307 2.39 -24.39 7.18
CA TYR A 307 1.90 -23.24 7.94
C TYR A 307 0.50 -22.82 7.45
N ASN A 308 0.32 -22.65 6.14
CA ASN A 308 -0.95 -22.26 5.55
C ASN A 308 -2.05 -23.30 5.77
N GLU A 309 -1.75 -24.60 5.62
CA GLU A 309 -2.71 -25.67 5.91
C GLU A 309 -3.18 -25.64 7.37
N LYS A 310 -2.23 -25.48 8.31
CA LYS A 310 -2.56 -25.38 9.74
C LYS A 310 -3.42 -24.17 10.04
N LYS A 311 -3.11 -23.01 9.46
CA LYS A 311 -3.83 -21.76 9.69
C LYS A 311 -5.23 -21.78 9.08
N LYS A 312 -5.36 -22.16 7.81
CA LYS A 312 -6.66 -22.24 7.12
C LYS A 312 -7.61 -23.28 7.74
N ARG A 313 -7.10 -24.30 8.46
CA ARG A 313 -7.93 -25.28 9.20
C ARG A 313 -8.41 -24.80 10.57
N ASN A 314 -7.61 -24.00 11.27
CA ASN A 314 -7.81 -23.74 12.70
C ASN A 314 -8.25 -22.30 13.02
N MET A 315 -8.29 -21.42 12.02
CA MET A 315 -8.48 -19.99 12.25
C MET A 315 -9.78 -19.50 11.61
N THR A 316 -10.68 -18.98 12.45
CA THR A 316 -11.72 -18.07 12.02
C THR A 316 -11.14 -16.67 12.18
N ILE A 317 -10.84 -16.00 11.08
CA ILE A 317 -10.43 -14.60 11.14
C ILE A 317 -11.71 -13.80 11.37
N ASP A 318 -11.79 -13.14 12.52
CA ASP A 318 -12.89 -12.24 12.80
C ASP A 318 -12.67 -10.95 12.02
N VAL A 319 -13.47 -10.78 10.97
CA VAL A 319 -13.57 -9.54 10.25
C VAL A 319 -15.01 -9.09 10.38
N PRO A 320 -15.27 -7.87 10.87
CA PRO A 320 -16.64 -7.43 11.05
C PRO A 320 -17.37 -7.46 9.70
N THR A 321 -18.59 -7.96 9.73
CA THR A 321 -19.47 -8.06 8.58
C THR A 321 -19.76 -6.67 8.02
N ILE A 322 -20.14 -6.60 6.74
CA ILE A 322 -20.52 -5.32 6.11
C ILE A 322 -21.64 -4.63 6.89
N ASP A 323 -22.57 -5.38 7.45
CA ASP A 323 -23.69 -4.84 8.22
C ASP A 323 -23.26 -4.32 9.59
N GLU A 324 -22.32 -4.99 10.26
CA GLU A 324 -21.69 -4.48 11.49
C GLU A 324 -20.92 -3.19 11.23
N VAL A 325 -20.16 -3.12 10.14
CA VAL A 325 -19.44 -1.90 9.73
C VAL A 325 -20.42 -0.77 9.40
N ARG A 326 -21.52 -1.06 8.70
CA ARG A 326 -22.58 -0.08 8.40
C ARG A 326 -23.29 0.41 9.66
N ALA A 327 -23.59 -0.49 10.60
CA ALA A 327 -24.24 -0.16 11.87
C ALA A 327 -23.33 0.68 12.77
N PHE A 328 -22.04 0.31 12.90
CA PHE A 328 -21.04 1.09 13.61
C PHE A 328 -20.96 2.52 13.08
N ARG A 329 -20.88 2.69 11.75
CA ARG A 329 -20.84 4.00 11.09
C ARG A 329 -22.11 4.81 11.31
N LYS A 330 -23.28 4.15 11.30
CA LYS A 330 -24.57 4.82 11.56
C LYS A 330 -24.67 5.30 13.01
N ASN A 331 -24.18 4.54 13.97
CA ASN A 331 -24.22 4.90 15.38
C ASN A 331 -23.19 5.98 15.76
N GLY A 332 -22.00 5.98 15.14
CA GLY A 332 -21.00 7.04 15.31
C GLY A 332 -21.49 8.41 14.82
N MET A 333 -22.29 8.44 13.75
CA MET A 333 -22.94 9.67 13.26
C MET A 333 -24.10 10.16 14.15
N VAL A 334 -24.76 9.27 14.90
CA VAL A 334 -25.93 9.63 15.73
C VAL A 334 -25.50 10.24 17.07
N GLN A 335 -24.33 9.89 17.60
CA GLN A 335 -23.78 10.57 18.78
C GLN A 335 -23.37 12.04 18.51
N GLU A 336 -23.18 12.45 17.25
CA GLU A 336 -22.85 13.83 16.89
C GLU A 336 -24.07 14.78 16.77
N VAL A 337 -25.31 14.29 16.88
CA VAL A 337 -26.52 15.14 16.81
C VAL A 337 -27.16 15.38 18.18
N VAL A 338 -26.70 14.68 19.22
CA VAL A 338 -27.20 14.84 20.59
C VAL A 338 -26.04 14.83 21.58
N GLN A 339 -25.26 15.91 21.62
CA GLN A 339 -24.69 16.46 22.85
C GLN A 339 -24.14 17.88 22.65
#